data_AF-A0A915U5J0-F1
#
_entry.id   AF-A0A915U5J0-F1
#
_cell.length_a   1.000
_cell.length_b   1.000
_cell.length_c   1.000
_cell.angle_alpha   90.00
_cell.angle_beta   90.00
_cell.angle_gamma   90.00
#
_symmetry.space_group_name_H-M   'P 1'
#
loop_
_entity.id
_entity.type
_entity.pdbx_description
1 polymer ?
#
loop_
_entity_poly.entity_id
_entity_poly.type
_entity_poly.pdbx_seq_one_letter_code
_entity_poly.pdbx_strand_id
1 'polypeptide(L)'
;MTITRTLVVTVVLACPVIVPTQAAAQAQDKGMAIFVEQKCTQCHALAGRGNKNGALDDVGSRLGAAEIKAWIVDPVAMAAKRQPASTRKPAMKKKPMSAADVDVLVAFLATQKK
;
A
#
# COMPACT_ATOMS: atom_id res chain seq x y z
N MET A 1 -4.31 51.11 -45.85
CA MET A 1 -5.08 51.48 -44.65
C MET A 1 -5.83 50.23 -44.20
N THR A 2 -5.21 49.39 -43.34
CA THR A 2 -5.92 48.23 -42.76
C THR A 2 -5.19 47.69 -41.52
N ILE A 3 -5.72 48.09 -40.37
CA ILE A 3 -6.09 47.29 -39.18
C ILE A 3 -4.98 46.49 -38.46
N THR A 4 -4.51 47.11 -37.37
CA THR A 4 -3.75 46.56 -36.24
C THR A 4 -4.49 45.41 -35.57
N ARG A 5 -3.84 44.24 -35.41
CA ARG A 5 -4.37 43.09 -34.66
C ARG A 5 -4.05 43.25 -33.18
N THR A 6 -5.08 43.51 -32.38
CA THR A 6 -4.99 43.56 -30.91
C THR A 6 -4.87 42.14 -30.36
N LEU A 7 -3.73 41.82 -29.75
CA LEU A 7 -3.55 40.61 -28.94
C LEU A 7 -4.20 40.85 -27.57
N VAL A 8 -5.31 40.15 -27.30
CA VAL A 8 -5.89 40.06 -25.96
C VAL A 8 -5.11 38.98 -25.20
N VAL A 9 -4.32 39.39 -24.22
CA VAL A 9 -3.63 38.50 -23.28
C VAL A 9 -4.62 38.15 -22.19
N THR A 10 -5.18 36.94 -22.23
CA THR A 10 -5.98 36.38 -21.15
C THR A 10 -5.04 35.89 -20.04
N VAL A 11 -5.05 36.60 -18.91
CA VAL A 11 -4.39 36.17 -17.67
C VAL A 11 -5.20 35.02 -17.08
N VAL A 12 -4.67 33.80 -17.21
CA VAL A 12 -5.21 32.62 -16.51
C VAL A 12 -4.74 32.67 -15.07
N LEU A 13 -5.68 32.92 -14.15
CA LEU A 13 -5.47 32.76 -12.71
C LEU A 13 -5.08 31.30 -12.41
N ALA A 14 -3.82 31.08 -12.05
CA ALA A 14 -3.32 29.77 -11.64
C ALA A 14 -3.76 29.46 -10.20
N CYS A 15 -4.75 28.58 -10.05
CA CYS A 15 -5.10 27.97 -8.77
C CYS A 15 -4.05 26.87 -8.45
N PRO A 16 -3.39 26.87 -7.28
CA PRO A 16 -2.40 25.86 -6.96
C PRO A 16 -3.10 24.50 -6.72
N VAL A 17 -3.05 23.64 -7.73
CA VAL A 17 -3.50 22.25 -7.60
C VAL A 17 -2.48 21.54 -6.72
N ILE A 18 -2.89 21.10 -5.53
CA ILE A 18 -2.06 20.26 -4.66
C ILE A 18 -2.01 18.89 -5.32
N VAL A 19 -1.05 18.67 -6.21
CA VAL A 19 -0.84 17.37 -6.85
C VAL A 19 -0.28 16.43 -5.79
N PRO A 20 -0.99 15.35 -5.40
CA PRO A 20 -0.38 14.34 -4.54
C PRO A 20 0.88 13.83 -5.23
N THR A 21 1.99 13.84 -4.51
CA THR A 21 3.32 13.50 -5.04
C THR A 21 3.29 12.17 -5.80
N GLN A 22 3.62 12.20 -7.09
CA GLN A 22 3.62 11.04 -7.99
C GLN A 22 4.38 9.83 -7.42
N ALA A 23 5.44 10.08 -6.64
CA ALA A 23 6.18 9.04 -5.92
C ALA A 23 5.32 8.21 -4.95
N ALA A 24 4.36 8.84 -4.26
CA ALA A 24 3.47 8.13 -3.34
C ALA A 24 2.50 7.20 -4.09
N ALA A 25 1.99 7.65 -5.24
CA ALA A 25 1.15 6.83 -6.12
C ALA A 25 1.94 5.63 -6.67
N GLN A 26 3.16 5.86 -7.16
CA GLN A 26 4.03 4.77 -7.65
C GLN A 26 4.38 3.76 -6.56
N ALA A 27 4.60 4.22 -5.32
CA ALA A 27 4.81 3.33 -4.18
C ALA A 27 3.57 2.49 -3.85
N GLN A 28 2.36 3.05 -3.99
CA GLN A 28 1.12 2.28 -3.79
C GLN A 28 0.95 1.22 -4.87
N ASP A 29 1.18 1.57 -6.14
CA ASP A 29 1.08 0.64 -7.26
C ASP A 29 2.08 -0.51 -7.13
N LYS A 30 3.33 -0.20 -6.79
CA LYS A 30 4.37 -1.22 -6.57
C LYS A 30 4.06 -2.11 -5.37
N GLY A 31 3.62 -1.54 -4.25
CA GLY A 31 3.24 -2.31 -3.07
C GLY A 31 2.09 -3.27 -3.34
N MET A 32 1.05 -2.81 -4.04
CA MET A 32 -0.05 -3.66 -4.49
C MET A 32 0.41 -4.75 -5.46
N ALA A 33 1.30 -4.41 -6.42
CA ALA A 33 1.84 -5.40 -7.35
C ALA A 33 2.58 -6.53 -6.61
N ILE A 34 3.44 -6.18 -5.65
CA ILE A 34 4.12 -7.16 -4.79
C ILE A 34 3.09 -8.00 -4.02
N PHE A 35 2.08 -7.38 -3.39
CA PHE A 35 1.03 -8.10 -2.66
C PHE A 35 0.33 -9.18 -3.51
N VAL A 36 0.06 -8.87 -4.78
CA VAL A 36 -0.56 -9.81 -5.73
C VAL A 36 0.43 -10.87 -6.23
N GLU A 37 1.65 -10.48 -6.61
CA GLU A 37 2.68 -11.37 -7.14
C GLU A 37 3.12 -12.41 -6.10
N GLN A 38 3.30 -11.96 -4.86
CA GLN A 38 3.66 -12.78 -3.70
C GLN A 38 2.47 -13.63 -3.18
N LYS A 39 1.32 -13.55 -3.87
CA LYS A 39 0.09 -14.34 -3.62
C LYS A 39 -0.53 -14.08 -2.25
N CYS A 40 -0.31 -12.91 -1.67
CA CYS A 40 -0.94 -12.52 -0.40
C CYS A 40 -2.48 -12.52 -0.51
N THR A 41 -3.02 -12.23 -1.70
CA THR A 41 -4.46 -12.27 -2.02
C THR A 41 -5.14 -13.62 -1.82
N GLN A 42 -4.38 -14.73 -1.76
CA GLN A 42 -4.96 -16.06 -1.51
C GLN A 42 -5.55 -16.18 -0.10
N CYS A 43 -4.97 -15.46 0.87
CA CYS A 43 -5.36 -15.54 2.28
C CYS A 43 -5.82 -14.19 2.84
N HIS A 44 -5.45 -13.08 2.20
CA HIS A 44 -5.78 -11.73 2.64
C HIS A 44 -6.56 -10.96 1.59
N ALA A 45 -7.26 -9.92 2.05
CA ALA A 45 -7.94 -8.97 1.18
C ALA A 45 -7.48 -7.54 1.42
N LEU A 46 -7.51 -6.74 0.36
CA LEU A 46 -7.34 -5.30 0.35
C LEU A 46 -8.28 -4.69 -0.68
N ALA A 47 -8.95 -3.59 -0.34
CA ALA A 47 -9.88 -2.87 -1.19
C ALA A 47 -10.93 -3.78 -1.84
N GLY A 48 -11.46 -4.75 -1.08
CA GLY A 48 -12.47 -5.71 -1.55
C GLY A 48 -11.95 -6.80 -2.50
N ARG A 49 -10.63 -6.90 -2.72
CA ARG A 49 -10.01 -7.92 -3.58
C ARG A 49 -9.23 -8.93 -2.74
N GLY A 50 -9.39 -10.22 -3.05
CA GLY A 50 -8.73 -11.34 -2.35
C GLY A 50 -9.65 -12.05 -1.35
N ASN A 51 -9.07 -12.65 -0.32
CA ASN A 51 -9.82 -13.41 0.67
C ASN A 51 -10.30 -12.51 1.83
N LYS A 52 -11.61 -12.20 1.83
CA LYS A 52 -12.25 -11.34 2.83
C LYS A 52 -12.08 -11.79 4.28
N ASN A 53 -11.85 -13.09 4.52
CA ASN A 53 -11.63 -13.61 5.87
C ASN A 53 -10.28 -13.14 6.45
N GLY A 54 -9.40 -12.57 5.62
CA GLY A 54 -8.12 -11.98 6.01
C GLY A 54 -7.94 -10.53 5.56
N ALA A 55 -8.99 -9.70 5.63
CA ALA A 55 -8.88 -8.27 5.33
C ALA A 55 -7.73 -7.58 6.08
N LEU A 56 -7.03 -6.68 5.39
CA LEU A 56 -5.91 -5.89 5.90
C LEU A 56 -6.11 -4.38 5.63
N ASP A 57 -7.32 -3.96 5.28
CA ASP A 57 -7.65 -2.56 4.93
C ASP A 57 -7.33 -1.55 6.06
N ASP A 58 -7.35 -2.02 7.31
CA ASP A 58 -7.07 -1.24 8.52
C ASP A 58 -5.73 -1.62 9.19
N VAL A 59 -4.87 -2.42 8.54
CA VAL A 59 -3.68 -2.97 9.19
C VAL A 59 -2.69 -1.89 9.64
N GLY A 60 -2.57 -0.80 8.90
CA GLY A 60 -1.75 0.37 9.25
C GLY A 60 -2.33 1.24 10.36
N SER A 61 -3.59 1.03 10.74
CA SER A 61 -4.19 1.61 11.95
C SER A 61 -3.94 0.74 13.18
N ARG A 62 -3.76 -0.57 12.99
CA ARG A 62 -3.56 -1.55 14.07
C ARG A 62 -2.10 -1.78 14.42
N LEU A 63 -1.23 -1.81 13.41
CA LEU A 63 0.17 -2.23 13.53
C LEU A 63 1.11 -1.14 12.99
N GLY A 64 2.26 -0.97 13.65
CA GLY A 64 3.35 -0.15 13.12
C GLY A 64 4.13 -0.87 12.01
N ALA A 65 4.85 -0.10 11.18
CA ALA A 65 5.64 -0.63 10.06
C ALA A 65 6.64 -1.73 10.50
N ALA A 66 7.32 -1.56 11.63
CA ALA A 66 8.25 -2.57 12.16
C ALA A 66 7.55 -3.90 12.50
N GLU A 67 6.34 -3.83 13.06
CA GLU A 67 5.57 -5.04 13.39
C GLU A 67 5.03 -5.70 12.13
N ILE A 68 4.53 -4.93 11.15
CA ILE A 68 4.13 -5.42 9.83
C ILE A 68 5.32 -6.15 9.17
N LYS A 69 6.52 -5.56 9.22
CA LYS A 69 7.74 -6.20 8.71
C LYS A 69 8.03 -7.53 9.41
N ALA A 70 7.91 -7.58 10.74
CA ALA A 70 8.10 -8.79 11.51
C ALA A 70 7.14 -9.92 11.06
N TRP A 71 5.86 -9.59 10.81
CA TRP A 71 4.88 -10.54 10.29
C TRP A 71 5.23 -11.08 8.90
N ILE A 72 5.87 -10.28 8.04
CA ILE A 72 6.27 -10.70 6.69
C ILE A 72 7.51 -11.60 6.73
N VAL A 73 8.51 -11.25 7.55
CA VAL A 73 9.81 -11.94 7.54
C VAL A 73 9.86 -13.18 8.44
N ASP A 74 9.04 -13.22 9.50
CA ASP A 74 8.89 -14.35 10.41
C ASP A 74 7.44 -14.50 10.92
N PRO A 75 6.49 -14.86 10.04
CA PRO A 75 5.08 -14.98 10.39
C PRO A 75 4.80 -16.05 11.46
N VAL A 76 5.63 -17.10 11.54
CA VAL A 76 5.44 -18.20 12.49
C VAL A 76 5.77 -17.74 13.90
N ALA A 77 6.91 -17.05 14.10
CA ALA A 77 7.24 -16.49 15.40
C ALA A 77 6.23 -15.41 15.83
N MET A 78 5.78 -14.56 14.91
CA MET A 78 4.77 -13.55 15.21
C MET A 78 3.42 -14.17 15.60
N ALA A 79 2.98 -15.24 14.91
CA ALA A 79 1.77 -15.96 15.26
C ALA A 79 1.82 -16.59 16.66
N ALA A 80 2.99 -17.07 17.08
CA ALA A 80 3.21 -17.62 18.42
C ALA A 80 3.26 -16.55 19.51
N LYS A 81 3.80 -15.36 19.21
CA LYS A 81 3.89 -14.23 20.15
C LYS A 81 2.56 -13.51 20.35
N ARG A 82 1.68 -13.52 19.35
CA ARG A 82 0.36 -12.86 19.42
C ARG A 82 -0.48 -13.45 20.55
N GLN A 83 -1.17 -12.59 21.31
CA GLN A 83 -2.12 -13.02 22.34
C GLN A 83 -3.54 -12.48 22.05
N PRO A 84 -4.58 -13.34 22.04
CA PRO A 84 -4.47 -14.80 22.01
C PRO A 84 -3.75 -15.27 20.74
N ALA A 85 -3.17 -16.48 20.79
CA ALA A 85 -2.47 -17.06 19.65
C ALA A 85 -3.35 -17.05 18.39
N SER A 86 -2.75 -16.84 17.22
CA SER A 86 -3.50 -16.86 15.97
C SER A 86 -4.07 -18.26 15.71
N THR A 87 -5.40 -18.34 15.57
CA THR A 87 -6.10 -19.59 15.24
C THR A 87 -6.31 -19.77 13.73
N ARG A 88 -5.95 -18.78 12.90
CA ARG A 88 -6.11 -18.86 11.44
C ARG A 88 -5.25 -19.98 10.84
N LYS A 89 -5.89 -20.81 10.02
CA LYS A 89 -5.25 -21.89 9.26
C LYS A 89 -5.49 -21.69 7.75
N PRO A 90 -4.51 -22.07 6.90
CA PRO A 90 -3.17 -22.52 7.26
C PRO A 90 -2.32 -21.42 7.91
N ALA A 91 -1.24 -21.79 8.59
CA ALA A 91 -0.29 -20.80 9.10
C ALA A 91 0.32 -20.01 7.93
N MET A 92 0.51 -18.70 8.11
CA MET A 92 1.15 -17.87 7.10
C MET A 92 2.59 -18.33 6.90
N LYS A 93 2.96 -18.61 5.66
CA LYS A 93 4.32 -19.01 5.28
C LYS A 93 5.14 -17.79 4.94
N LYS A 94 6.42 -17.79 5.31
CA LYS A 94 7.38 -16.81 4.80
C LYS A 94 7.50 -17.03 3.29
N LYS A 95 7.26 -15.98 2.51
CA LYS A 95 7.46 -15.98 1.06
C LYS A 95 8.88 -15.48 0.75
N PRO A 96 9.62 -16.09 -0.19
CA PRO A 96 10.89 -15.55 -0.66
C PRO A 96 10.67 -14.25 -1.42
N MET A 97 11.26 -13.17 -0.93
CA MET A 97 11.24 -11.84 -1.53
C MET A 97 12.50 -11.07 -1.16
N SER A 98 12.87 -10.08 -1.97
CA SER A 98 14.03 -9.22 -1.69
C SER A 98 13.77 -8.32 -0.49
N ALA A 99 14.83 -7.86 0.20
CA ALA A 99 14.68 -6.93 1.32
C ALA A 99 14.02 -5.60 0.88
N ALA A 100 14.33 -5.13 -0.32
CA ALA A 100 13.73 -3.92 -0.88
C ALA A 100 12.22 -4.08 -1.12
N ASP A 101 11.78 -5.25 -1.60
CA ASP A 101 10.35 -5.51 -1.80
C ASP A 101 9.61 -5.69 -0.48
N VAL A 102 10.25 -6.24 0.55
CA VAL A 102 9.71 -6.23 1.92
C VAL A 102 9.46 -4.79 2.36
N ASP A 103 10.44 -3.90 2.20
CA ASP A 103 10.30 -2.51 2.66
C ASP A 103 9.22 -1.74 1.89
N VAL A 104 9.12 -1.93 0.57
CA VAL A 104 8.03 -1.37 -0.24
C VAL A 104 6.67 -1.91 0.21
N LEU A 105 6.56 -3.22 0.42
CA LEU A 105 5.30 -3.84 0.86
C LEU A 105 4.90 -3.37 2.27
N VAL A 106 5.86 -3.24 3.18
CA VAL A 106 5.64 -2.73 4.53
C VAL A 106 5.14 -1.29 4.49
N ALA A 107 5.81 -0.42 3.71
CA ALA A 107 5.41 0.97 3.57
C ALA A 107 3.99 1.08 3.01
N PHE A 108 3.67 0.28 1.99
CA PHE A 108 2.32 0.19 1.42
C PHE A 108 1.28 -0.31 2.44
N LEU A 109 1.56 -1.37 3.20
CA LEU A 109 0.61 -1.88 4.19
C LEU A 109 0.40 -0.90 5.35
N ALA A 110 1.42 -0.14 5.73
CA ALA A 110 1.33 0.88 6.77
C ALA A 110 0.43 2.08 6.38
N THR A 111 0.16 2.30 5.09
CA THR A 111 -0.81 3.33 4.64
C THR A 111 -2.25 2.83 4.65
N GLN A 112 -2.50 1.53 4.85
CA GLN A 112 -3.84 0.96 4.86
C GLN A 112 -4.50 1.24 6.22
N LYS A 113 -5.23 2.36 6.26
CA LYS A 113 -5.91 2.89 7.45
C LYS A 113 -7.41 3.06 7.23
N LYS A 114 -7.94 2.33 6.25
CA LYS A 114 -9.34 2.41 5.81
C LYS A 114 -10.28 1.74 6.80
#